data_AF-A0A8J4DRR4-F1
#
_entry.id   AF-A0A8J4DRR4-F1
#
_cell.length_a   1.000
_cell.length_b   1.000
_cell.length_c   1.000
_cell.angle_alpha   90.00
_cell.angle_beta   90.00
_cell.angle_gamma   90.00
#
_symmetry.space_group_name_H-M   'P 1'
#
loop_
_entity.id
_entity.type
_entity.pdbx_description
1 polymer ?
#
loop_
_entity_poly.entity_id
_entity_poly.type
_entity_poly.pdbx_seq_one_letter_code
_entity_poly.pdbx_strand_id
1 'polypeptide(L)'
;MPDIDSIRAALGPADPARGTPVPPPRVTAADLIARTGEPHAPGRFDRRVGRRLVLGPVALGVAAAVAYPFLRRESQPPSSAPPSSPSLSGSPSPSAPLPASSLPPPPRIELGPVVRPVVLQYEDHAPPAGDRLRELAGQLADAPYDGTSGPFTYIHTLGWNAVFDDRPGGTSQRIPPTEKELWYRPDDGSGRLRVTVHPDVYPNEESARYWREHPMPSPTGTPPPVYDDLPAGRAGPTRTMPTDPAALRVFVGRDPVRGLRNLYGYYAVARDARAGMLRILADVPGIAWRGETTDRAGRGGIAVSVETDTAREVLVFDPRTGVLLMWDEVSHEQDTVAGCTLYLRSGHTDQTGT
;
A
#
# COMPACT_ATOMS: atom_id res chain seq x y z
N MET A 1 -36.91 0.15 -10.61
CA MET A 1 -36.48 0.84 -9.36
C MET A 1 -37.73 1.37 -8.69
N PRO A 2 -37.91 1.18 -7.37
CA PRO A 2 -39.02 1.81 -6.66
C PRO A 2 -38.90 3.33 -6.77
N ASP A 3 -40.03 3.99 -7.00
CA ASP A 3 -40.08 5.46 -7.03
C ASP A 3 -39.84 6.05 -5.63
N ILE A 4 -39.51 7.34 -5.58
CA ILE A 4 -39.14 8.00 -4.32
C ILE A 4 -40.31 8.05 -3.33
N ASP A 5 -41.55 8.01 -3.82
CA ASP A 5 -42.75 8.05 -3.00
C ASP A 5 -43.02 6.70 -2.34
N SER A 6 -42.69 5.59 -3.03
CA SER A 6 -42.72 4.23 -2.51
C SER A 6 -41.68 4.04 -1.40
N ILE A 7 -40.50 4.65 -1.53
CA ILE A 7 -39.46 4.64 -0.47
C ILE A 7 -39.92 5.46 0.74
N ARG A 8 -40.51 6.64 0.53
CA ARG A 8 -41.04 7.48 1.62
C ARG A 8 -42.21 6.81 2.35
N ALA A 9 -43.10 6.14 1.61
CA ALA A 9 -44.19 5.37 2.19
C ALA A 9 -43.68 4.23 3.09
N ALA A 10 -42.59 3.57 2.70
CA ALA A 10 -41.95 2.52 3.50
C ALA A 10 -41.27 3.04 4.78
N LEU A 11 -40.76 4.28 4.77
CA LEU A 11 -40.11 4.90 5.92
C LEU A 11 -41.09 5.49 6.95
N GLY A 12 -42.33 5.78 6.52
CA GLY A 12 -43.42 6.19 7.42
C GLY A 12 -43.05 7.40 8.30
N PRO A 13 -43.26 7.34 9.64
CA PRO A 13 -42.93 8.44 10.54
C PRO A 13 -41.43 8.77 10.63
N ALA A 14 -40.57 7.84 10.22
CA ALA A 14 -39.12 7.98 10.30
C ALA A 14 -38.52 8.69 9.07
N ASP A 15 -39.34 9.12 8.09
CA ASP A 15 -38.86 9.90 6.94
C ASP A 15 -38.41 11.30 7.37
N PRO A 16 -37.10 11.60 7.36
CA PRO A 16 -36.59 12.91 7.76
C PRO A 16 -36.94 14.02 6.76
N ALA A 17 -37.41 13.68 5.56
CA ALA A 17 -37.82 14.62 4.52
C ALA A 17 -39.35 14.77 4.42
N ARG A 18 -40.09 14.30 5.43
CA ARG A 18 -41.55 14.37 5.47
C ARG A 18 -42.01 15.83 5.42
N GLY A 19 -42.76 16.18 4.36
CA GLY A 19 -43.27 17.53 4.13
C GLY A 19 -42.35 18.45 3.31
N THR A 20 -41.19 17.97 2.87
CA THR A 20 -40.35 18.73 1.92
C THR A 20 -40.79 18.44 0.47
N PRO A 21 -41.20 19.47 -0.30
CA PRO A 21 -41.58 19.30 -1.71
C PRO A 21 -40.35 18.86 -2.51
N VAL A 22 -40.48 17.77 -3.26
CA VAL A 22 -39.43 17.32 -4.17
C VAL A 22 -39.60 18.07 -5.48
N PRO A 23 -38.63 18.90 -5.91
CA PRO A 23 -38.72 19.55 -7.21
C PRO A 23 -38.66 18.49 -8.32
N PRO A 24 -39.39 18.67 -9.44
CA PRO A 24 -39.36 17.73 -10.53
C PRO A 24 -37.92 17.60 -11.08
N PRO A 25 -37.50 16.40 -11.50
CA PRO A 25 -36.18 16.20 -12.07
C PRO A 25 -36.00 17.08 -13.30
N ARG A 26 -34.90 17.85 -13.34
CA ARG A 26 -34.62 18.80 -14.44
C ARG A 26 -34.30 18.11 -15.77
N VAL A 27 -34.01 16.80 -15.73
CA VAL A 27 -33.65 15.98 -16.89
C VAL A 27 -34.20 14.58 -16.63
N THR A 28 -34.92 14.01 -17.60
CA THR A 28 -35.47 12.67 -17.41
C THR A 28 -34.38 11.60 -17.60
N ALA A 29 -34.57 10.43 -16.99
CA ALA A 29 -33.66 9.30 -17.22
C ALA A 29 -33.59 8.90 -18.70
N ALA A 30 -34.68 9.09 -19.45
CA ALA A 30 -34.72 8.88 -20.90
C ALA A 30 -33.80 9.85 -21.66
N ASP A 31 -33.73 11.12 -21.24
CA ASP A 31 -32.82 12.11 -21.84
C ASP A 31 -31.35 11.80 -21.57
N LEU A 32 -31.02 11.22 -20.40
CA LEU A 32 -29.66 10.80 -20.06
C LEU A 32 -29.23 9.56 -20.86
N ILE A 33 -30.16 8.63 -21.10
CA ILE A 33 -29.93 7.44 -21.94
C ILE A 33 -29.78 7.85 -23.41
N ALA A 34 -30.59 8.81 -23.89
CA ALA A 34 -30.45 9.35 -25.24
C ALA A 34 -29.09 10.03 -25.46
N ARG A 35 -28.56 10.74 -24.46
CA ARG A 35 -27.25 11.40 -24.54
C ARG A 35 -26.05 10.45 -24.53
N THR A 36 -26.22 9.22 -24.03
CA THR A 36 -25.17 8.20 -24.06
C THR A 36 -25.21 7.32 -25.31
N GLY A 37 -26.23 7.50 -26.16
CA GLY A 37 -26.42 6.76 -27.41
C GLY A 37 -25.93 7.46 -28.67
N GLU A 38 -25.42 8.70 -28.61
CA GLU A 38 -24.88 9.43 -29.76
C GLU A 38 -23.46 8.94 -30.10
N PRO A 39 -23.25 8.22 -31.22
CA PRO A 39 -21.93 7.78 -31.63
C PRO A 39 -21.13 8.95 -32.21
N HIS A 40 -19.94 9.19 -31.66
CA HIS A 40 -18.95 10.01 -32.33
C HIS A 40 -18.65 9.42 -33.71
N ALA A 41 -18.81 10.23 -34.76
CA ALA A 41 -18.58 9.85 -36.14
C ALA A 41 -17.14 9.32 -36.35
N PRO A 42 -16.95 8.09 -36.86
CA PRO A 42 -15.66 7.63 -37.33
C PRO A 42 -15.49 7.93 -38.82
N GLY A 43 -14.31 8.43 -39.17
CA GLY A 43 -13.84 8.51 -40.55
C GLY A 43 -13.74 7.12 -41.19
N ARG A 44 -14.22 7.04 -42.43
CA ARG A 44 -14.25 5.91 -43.36
C ARG A 44 -13.01 5.01 -43.32
N PHE A 45 -13.21 3.70 -43.20
CA PHE A 45 -12.69 2.70 -44.13
C PHE A 45 -13.61 1.46 -44.18
N ASP A 46 -14.05 1.12 -45.39
CA ASP A 46 -14.87 -0.03 -45.76
C ASP A 46 -14.03 -1.32 -45.85
N ARG A 47 -14.48 -2.43 -45.24
CA ARG A 47 -14.83 -3.71 -45.91
C ARG A 47 -15.10 -4.88 -44.94
N ARG A 48 -16.39 -5.24 -44.88
CA ARG A 48 -17.05 -6.57 -44.97
C ARG A 48 -16.46 -7.84 -44.29
N VAL A 49 -17.32 -8.38 -43.41
CA VAL A 49 -17.77 -9.79 -43.22
C VAL A 49 -16.71 -10.81 -42.75
N GLY A 50 -16.88 -11.59 -41.68
CA GLY A 50 -17.97 -11.83 -40.74
C GLY A 50 -17.75 -13.19 -40.10
N ARG A 51 -17.95 -13.33 -38.78
CA ARG A 51 -18.27 -14.62 -38.12
C ARG A 51 -18.67 -14.38 -36.67
N ARG A 52 -19.80 -14.98 -36.30
CA ARG A 52 -20.33 -15.07 -34.94
C ARG A 52 -19.37 -15.86 -34.06
N LEU A 53 -19.13 -15.40 -32.83
CA LEU A 53 -18.76 -16.24 -31.71
C LEU A 53 -19.37 -15.66 -30.44
N VAL A 54 -20.19 -16.49 -29.81
CA VAL A 54 -20.78 -16.31 -28.48
C VAL A 54 -19.69 -16.65 -27.47
N LEU A 55 -19.43 -15.78 -26.50
CA LEU A 55 -18.61 -16.08 -25.32
C LEU A 55 -19.16 -15.31 -24.11
N GLY A 56 -19.38 -16.06 -23.04
CA GLY A 56 -19.96 -15.62 -21.78
C GLY A 56 -19.01 -14.76 -20.92
N PRO A 57 -19.48 -14.33 -19.75
CA PRO A 57 -18.85 -13.27 -18.98
C PRO A 57 -17.59 -13.80 -18.27
N VAL A 58 -16.43 -13.24 -18.63
CA VAL A 58 -15.19 -13.35 -17.86
C VAL A 58 -15.19 -12.25 -16.80
N ALA A 59 -15.02 -12.66 -15.54
CA ALA A 59 -14.87 -11.78 -14.40
C ALA A 59 -13.52 -11.05 -14.49
N LEU A 60 -13.57 -9.71 -14.52
CA LEU A 60 -12.41 -8.83 -14.46
C LEU A 60 -11.96 -8.69 -13.01
N GLY A 61 -10.89 -9.39 -12.63
CA GLY A 61 -10.10 -9.09 -11.44
C GLY A 61 -9.29 -7.82 -11.69
N VAL A 62 -9.67 -6.72 -11.05
CA VAL A 62 -8.96 -5.44 -11.14
C VAL A 62 -7.70 -5.50 -10.28
N ALA A 63 -6.57 -5.82 -10.91
CA ALA A 63 -5.26 -5.58 -10.32
C ALA A 63 -5.01 -4.07 -10.28
N ALA A 64 -4.93 -3.50 -9.09
CA ALA A 64 -4.51 -2.11 -8.88
C ALA A 64 -2.99 -1.99 -9.08
N ALA A 65 -2.54 -2.15 -10.33
CA ALA A 65 -1.24 -1.67 -10.74
C ALA A 65 -1.29 -0.14 -10.70
N VAL A 66 -0.58 0.48 -9.76
CA VAL A 66 -0.27 1.91 -9.85
C VAL A 66 0.72 2.06 -11.01
N ALA A 67 0.19 2.06 -12.22
CA ALA A 67 0.90 2.44 -13.42
C ALA A 67 1.15 3.95 -13.33
N TYR A 68 2.40 4.35 -13.10
CA TYR A 68 2.83 5.73 -13.31
C TYR A 68 3.12 5.91 -14.80
N PRO A 69 2.35 6.73 -15.54
CA PRO A 69 2.72 7.11 -16.89
C PRO A 69 3.90 8.08 -16.87
N PHE A 70 4.94 7.70 -17.60
CA PHE A 70 6.09 8.50 -17.99
C PHE A 70 5.68 9.90 -18.50
N LEU A 71 6.21 10.95 -17.88
CA LEU A 71 6.34 12.28 -18.50
C LEU A 71 7.77 12.78 -18.30
N ARG A 72 8.62 12.43 -19.27
CA ARG A 72 9.96 12.97 -19.46
C ARG A 72 9.83 14.38 -20.04
N ARG A 73 10.32 15.40 -19.32
CA ARG A 73 10.74 16.66 -19.98
C ARG A 73 12.02 17.18 -19.33
N GLU A 74 13.08 17.11 -20.13
CA GLU A 74 14.42 17.63 -19.88
C GLU A 74 14.41 19.12 -19.50
N SER A 75 15.26 19.49 -18.54
CA SER A 75 16.05 20.74 -18.51
C SER A 75 17.01 20.72 -17.31
N GLN A 76 18.25 20.28 -17.51
CA GLN A 76 19.35 20.47 -16.56
C GLN A 76 20.35 21.45 -17.19
N PRO A 77 20.66 22.59 -16.55
CA PRO A 77 21.86 23.36 -16.89
C PRO A 77 23.07 22.90 -16.05
N PRO A 78 24.30 23.09 -16.55
CA PRO A 78 25.50 22.56 -15.91
C PRO A 78 25.92 23.42 -14.71
N SER A 79 26.26 22.78 -13.58
CA SER A 79 26.90 23.45 -12.44
C SER A 79 28.40 23.14 -12.45
N SER A 80 29.18 24.18 -12.67
CA SER A 80 30.63 24.23 -12.64
C SER A 80 31.13 24.27 -11.19
N ALA A 81 31.97 23.32 -10.79
CA ALA A 81 32.71 23.36 -9.54
C ALA A 81 34.06 24.08 -9.73
N PRO A 82 34.53 24.85 -8.73
CA PRO A 82 35.96 25.12 -8.54
C PRO A 82 36.53 24.39 -7.30
N PRO A 83 37.87 24.23 -7.22
CA PRO A 83 38.53 23.27 -6.34
C PRO A 83 38.82 23.78 -4.93
N SER A 84 38.99 22.82 -4.04
CA SER A 84 39.32 22.91 -2.62
C SER A 84 40.72 23.49 -2.36
N SER A 85 40.84 24.22 -1.25
CA SER A 85 42.11 24.46 -0.54
C SER A 85 42.04 23.86 0.87
N PRO A 86 43.15 23.31 1.41
CA PRO A 86 43.18 22.69 2.73
C PRO A 86 43.48 23.72 3.82
N SER A 87 42.99 23.50 5.04
CA SER A 87 43.49 24.18 6.24
C SER A 87 43.49 23.21 7.42
N LEU A 88 44.67 23.12 8.04
CA LEU A 88 45.00 22.34 9.23
C LEU A 88 44.83 23.18 10.50
N SER A 89 44.62 22.46 11.62
CA SER A 89 44.84 22.84 13.03
C SER A 89 43.74 23.58 13.81
N GLY A 90 43.06 22.82 14.67
CA GLY A 90 43.34 22.87 16.12
C GLY A 90 42.41 23.67 17.03
N SER A 91 41.49 22.97 17.74
CA SER A 91 41.27 23.03 19.21
C SER A 91 39.99 22.30 19.62
N PRO A 92 39.91 21.69 20.82
CA PRO A 92 38.77 20.88 21.25
C PRO A 92 37.71 21.72 21.99
N SER A 93 36.45 21.65 21.57
CA SER A 93 35.30 22.13 22.34
C SER A 93 33.97 21.61 21.76
N PRO A 94 32.86 21.72 22.51
CA PRO A 94 32.19 20.67 23.26
C PRO A 94 31.15 19.91 22.42
N SER A 95 30.80 18.69 22.85
CA SER A 95 29.64 17.88 22.43
C SER A 95 29.15 18.13 21.01
N ALA A 96 29.75 17.40 20.06
CA ALA A 96 29.27 17.37 18.68
C ALA A 96 27.75 17.03 18.65
N PRO A 97 26.92 17.78 17.90
CA PRO A 97 25.59 17.32 17.55
C PRO A 97 25.73 15.99 16.80
N LEU A 98 24.91 15.01 17.16
CA LEU A 98 24.87 13.69 16.53
C LEU A 98 24.78 13.87 14.99
N PRO A 99 25.57 13.16 14.19
CA PRO A 99 25.52 13.30 12.74
C PRO A 99 24.13 12.94 12.19
N ALA A 100 23.77 13.59 11.08
CA ALA A 100 22.55 13.41 10.31
C ALA A 100 22.44 12.00 9.71
N SER A 101 22.08 11.03 10.55
CA SER A 101 21.44 9.75 10.24
C SER A 101 21.39 8.97 11.55
N SER A 102 20.57 9.44 12.49
CA SER A 102 20.34 8.77 13.78
C SER A 102 19.49 7.49 13.66
N LEU A 103 19.10 7.09 12.45
CA LEU A 103 18.35 5.86 12.21
C LEU A 103 19.32 4.66 12.02
N PRO A 104 19.09 3.51 12.68
CA PRO A 104 19.90 2.29 12.55
C PRO A 104 19.69 1.62 11.18
N PRO A 105 20.72 1.15 10.47
CA PRO A 105 20.64 0.69 9.07
C PRO A 105 19.56 -0.40 8.87
N PRO A 106 18.86 -0.43 7.72
CA PRO A 106 17.86 -1.45 7.46
C PRO A 106 18.50 -2.84 7.37
N PRO A 107 17.74 -3.92 7.65
CA PRO A 107 18.21 -5.29 7.46
C PRO A 107 18.56 -5.54 5.98
N ARG A 108 19.58 -6.37 5.71
CA ARG A 108 19.82 -6.87 4.34
C ARG A 108 18.81 -7.95 4.01
N ILE A 109 18.21 -7.85 2.82
CA ILE A 109 17.16 -8.77 2.38
C ILE A 109 17.57 -9.41 1.06
N GLU A 110 17.42 -10.73 0.98
CA GLU A 110 17.59 -11.47 -0.26
C GLU A 110 16.35 -11.28 -1.15
N LEU A 111 16.56 -10.76 -2.36
CA LEU A 111 15.51 -10.53 -3.35
C LEU A 111 15.18 -11.84 -4.08
N GLY A 112 14.55 -12.77 -3.38
CA GLY A 112 14.03 -14.03 -3.94
C GLY A 112 12.53 -13.97 -4.26
N PRO A 113 11.99 -14.99 -4.97
CA PRO A 113 10.55 -15.12 -5.17
C PRO A 113 9.83 -15.33 -3.84
N VAL A 114 8.87 -14.46 -3.56
CA VAL A 114 7.96 -14.57 -2.43
C VAL A 114 6.72 -15.30 -2.90
N VAL A 115 6.75 -16.63 -2.77
CA VAL A 115 5.68 -17.52 -3.26
C VAL A 115 5.04 -18.29 -2.12
N ARG A 116 5.83 -18.70 -1.13
CA ARG A 116 5.33 -19.40 0.04
C ARG A 116 4.92 -18.40 1.12
N PRO A 117 3.77 -18.57 1.78
CA PRO A 117 3.41 -17.82 2.97
C PRO A 117 4.51 -17.88 4.03
N VAL A 118 4.55 -16.87 4.89
CA VAL A 118 5.37 -16.95 6.11
C VAL A 118 4.90 -18.12 6.98
N VAL A 119 5.83 -18.79 7.67
CA VAL A 119 5.51 -19.90 8.57
C VAL A 119 4.75 -19.37 9.78
N LEU A 120 3.58 -19.93 10.05
CA LEU A 120 2.75 -19.56 11.18
C LEU A 120 2.82 -20.63 12.28
N GLN A 121 2.77 -20.21 13.55
CA GLN A 121 2.66 -21.15 14.67
C GLN A 121 1.32 -21.91 14.63
N TYR A 122 0.24 -21.21 14.25
CA TYR A 122 -1.09 -21.78 14.08
C TYR A 122 -1.57 -21.62 12.63
N GLU A 123 -1.15 -22.54 11.76
CA GLU A 123 -1.60 -22.58 10.35
C GLU A 123 -3.11 -22.88 10.24
N ASP A 124 -3.57 -23.87 11.00
CA ASP A 124 -4.96 -24.29 11.07
C ASP A 124 -5.55 -24.01 12.44
N HIS A 125 -6.86 -23.76 12.50
CA HIS A 125 -7.61 -23.60 13.75
C HIS A 125 -7.04 -22.55 14.73
N ALA A 126 -6.47 -21.48 14.19
CA ALA A 126 -5.96 -20.38 14.99
C ALA A 126 -7.06 -19.77 15.89
N PRO A 127 -6.77 -19.52 17.19
CA PRO A 127 -7.76 -18.95 18.09
C PRO A 127 -8.09 -17.49 17.72
N PRO A 128 -9.23 -16.94 18.17
CA PRO A 128 -9.53 -15.51 17.98
C PRO A 128 -8.45 -14.61 18.58
N ALA A 129 -8.11 -13.52 17.88
CA ALA A 129 -7.01 -12.64 18.29
C ALA A 129 -7.38 -11.55 19.29
N GLY A 130 -8.67 -11.32 19.55
CA GLY A 130 -9.16 -10.15 20.28
C GLY A 130 -8.45 -9.89 21.61
N ASP A 131 -8.44 -10.86 22.52
CA ASP A 131 -7.85 -10.67 23.85
C ASP A 131 -6.33 -10.50 23.80
N ARG A 132 -5.66 -11.24 22.91
CA ARG A 132 -4.21 -11.16 22.72
C ARG A 132 -3.77 -9.84 22.11
N LEU A 133 -4.53 -9.30 21.15
CA LEU A 133 -4.27 -7.99 20.57
C LEU A 133 -4.49 -6.86 21.59
N ARG A 134 -5.50 -6.97 22.46
CA ARG A 134 -5.71 -6.02 23.55
C ARG A 134 -4.61 -6.09 24.60
N GLU A 135 -4.16 -7.30 24.94
CA GLU A 135 -3.00 -7.53 25.82
C GLU A 135 -1.73 -6.87 25.24
N LEU A 136 -1.41 -7.15 23.97
CA LEU A 136 -0.28 -6.56 23.27
C LEU A 136 -0.39 -5.02 23.26
N ALA A 137 -1.55 -4.47 22.93
CA ALA A 137 -1.80 -3.02 22.96
C ALA A 137 -1.56 -2.38 24.33
N GLY A 138 -1.74 -3.13 25.42
CA GLY A 138 -1.51 -2.65 26.79
C GLY A 138 -0.04 -2.64 27.21
N GLN A 139 0.84 -3.32 26.47
CA GLN A 139 2.23 -3.58 26.88
C GLN A 139 3.28 -2.97 25.92
N LEU A 140 2.84 -2.22 24.90
CA LEU A 140 3.76 -1.63 23.92
C LEU A 140 4.81 -0.76 24.61
N ALA A 141 6.05 -0.90 24.18
CA ALA A 141 7.15 0.02 24.44
C ALA A 141 7.29 1.03 23.31
N ASP A 142 8.14 2.04 23.53
CA ASP A 142 8.51 2.99 22.50
C ASP A 142 9.30 2.28 21.38
N ALA A 143 8.91 2.56 20.14
CA ALA A 143 9.68 2.20 18.96
C ALA A 143 10.90 3.11 18.84
N PRO A 144 11.97 2.68 18.15
CA PRO A 144 13.18 3.51 17.97
C PRO A 144 12.92 4.92 17.44
N TYR A 145 11.84 5.10 16.66
CA TYR A 145 11.47 6.38 16.08
C TYR A 145 10.54 7.25 16.93
N ASP A 146 9.96 6.75 18.03
CA ASP A 146 9.02 7.54 18.85
C ASP A 146 9.71 8.73 19.53
N GLY A 147 11.04 8.67 19.72
CA GLY A 147 11.86 9.77 20.23
C GLY A 147 12.50 10.63 19.13
N THR A 148 12.20 10.37 17.86
CA THR A 148 12.77 11.14 16.73
C THR A 148 11.83 12.27 16.32
N SER A 149 12.40 13.39 15.92
CA SER A 149 11.67 14.55 15.42
C SER A 149 12.25 15.01 14.09
N GLY A 150 11.44 15.71 13.31
CA GLY A 150 11.85 16.29 12.04
C GLY A 150 10.64 16.67 11.18
N PRO A 151 10.79 17.62 10.25
CA PRO A 151 9.73 18.06 9.37
C PRO A 151 9.29 16.99 8.36
N PHE A 152 10.12 15.96 8.11
CA PHE A 152 9.78 14.86 7.23
C PHE A 152 9.54 13.58 8.01
N THR A 153 8.46 12.89 7.69
CA THR A 153 8.29 11.46 7.95
C THR A 153 9.05 10.69 6.89
N TYR A 154 9.95 9.80 7.31
CA TYR A 154 10.63 8.85 6.44
C TYR A 154 9.96 7.48 6.54
N ILE A 155 9.67 6.85 5.40
CA ILE A 155 9.11 5.50 5.29
C ILE A 155 9.92 4.72 4.26
N HIS A 156 10.38 3.52 4.64
CA HIS A 156 11.13 2.61 3.77
C HIS A 156 10.44 1.25 3.73
N THR A 157 10.02 0.85 2.54
CA THR A 157 9.33 -0.41 2.29
C THR A 157 9.94 -1.18 1.13
N LEU A 158 9.87 -2.50 1.20
CA LEU A 158 10.17 -3.40 0.10
C LEU A 158 8.96 -4.31 -0.13
N GLY A 159 8.43 -4.32 -1.35
CA GLY A 159 7.23 -5.08 -1.67
C GLY A 159 7.40 -6.00 -2.87
N TRP A 160 6.63 -7.09 -2.87
CA TRP A 160 6.48 -8.04 -3.97
C TRP A 160 5.01 -8.07 -4.33
N ASN A 161 4.66 -7.68 -5.55
CA ASN A 161 3.28 -7.74 -6.04
C ASN A 161 3.24 -8.65 -7.25
N ALA A 162 2.63 -9.81 -7.11
CA ALA A 162 2.56 -10.80 -8.19
C ALA A 162 1.67 -10.29 -9.34
N VAL A 163 2.13 -10.51 -10.56
CA VAL A 163 1.37 -10.37 -11.78
C VAL A 163 1.11 -11.77 -12.30
N PHE A 164 -0.16 -12.11 -12.46
CA PHE A 164 -0.62 -13.41 -12.97
C PHE A 164 -1.10 -13.27 -14.41
N ASP A 165 -0.87 -14.31 -15.19
CA ASP A 165 -1.47 -14.52 -16.50
C ASP A 165 -2.06 -15.94 -16.56
N ASP A 166 -3.40 -15.99 -16.46
CA ASP A 166 -4.18 -17.24 -16.43
C ASP A 166 -4.53 -17.68 -17.84
N ARG A 167 -4.08 -18.89 -18.22
CA ARG A 167 -4.27 -19.42 -19.57
C ARG A 167 -4.68 -20.89 -19.56
N PRO A 168 -5.30 -21.39 -20.64
CA PRO A 168 -5.49 -22.82 -20.82
C PRO A 168 -4.14 -23.54 -20.79
N GLY A 169 -3.86 -24.29 -19.74
CA GLY A 169 -2.59 -24.99 -19.53
C GLY A 169 -1.80 -24.55 -18.29
N GLY A 170 -2.20 -23.48 -17.61
CA GLY A 170 -1.62 -23.06 -16.32
C GLY A 170 -1.57 -21.55 -16.12
N THR A 171 -1.19 -21.15 -14.91
CA THR A 171 -0.98 -19.74 -14.54
C THR A 171 0.51 -19.43 -14.54
N SER A 172 0.91 -18.35 -15.22
CA SER A 172 2.29 -17.86 -15.20
C SER A 172 2.39 -16.63 -14.30
N GLN A 173 3.41 -16.58 -13.45
CA GLN A 173 3.58 -15.53 -12.44
C GLN A 173 4.88 -14.77 -12.62
N ARG A 174 4.83 -13.45 -12.53
CA ARG A 174 5.99 -12.56 -12.48
C ARG A 174 5.89 -11.68 -11.25
N ILE A 175 6.99 -11.51 -10.53
CA ILE A 175 6.99 -10.75 -9.28
C ILE A 175 8.08 -9.68 -9.37
N PRO A 176 7.75 -8.42 -9.66
CA PRO A 176 8.70 -7.31 -9.61
C PRO A 176 8.90 -6.82 -8.16
N PRO A 177 10.03 -7.09 -7.48
CA PRO A 177 10.27 -6.52 -6.16
C PRO A 177 10.49 -5.01 -6.29
N THR A 178 9.78 -4.23 -5.48
CA THR A 178 9.82 -2.76 -5.53
C THR A 178 10.18 -2.22 -4.16
N GLU A 179 11.31 -1.52 -4.10
CA GLU A 179 11.75 -0.77 -2.93
C GLU A 179 11.29 0.68 -3.06
N LYS A 180 10.72 1.22 -1.99
CA LYS A 180 10.23 2.59 -1.90
C LYS A 180 10.79 3.26 -0.66
N GLU A 181 11.38 4.42 -0.86
CA GLU A 181 11.75 5.36 0.18
C GLU A 181 10.95 6.66 -0.01
N LEU A 182 10.19 7.05 1.01
CA LEU A 182 9.37 8.25 1.00
C LEU A 182 9.82 9.18 2.12
N TRP A 183 10.13 10.42 1.76
CA TRP A 183 10.30 11.54 2.68
C TRP A 183 9.10 12.46 2.51
N TYR A 184 8.25 12.53 3.51
CA TYR A 184 6.93 13.13 3.43
C TYR A 184 6.78 14.24 4.47
N ARG A 185 6.35 15.44 4.08
CA ARG A 185 6.01 16.51 5.01
C ARG A 185 4.48 16.52 5.26
N PRO A 186 4.01 16.19 6.47
CA PRO A 186 2.58 16.16 6.77
C PRO A 186 1.85 17.48 6.53
N ASP A 187 2.49 18.59 6.84
CA ASP A 187 1.87 19.92 6.87
C ASP A 187 1.35 20.40 5.51
N ASP A 188 2.11 20.18 4.44
CA ASP A 188 1.76 20.62 3.08
C ASP A 188 1.55 19.43 2.11
N GLY A 189 1.83 18.21 2.56
CA GLY A 189 1.77 17.00 1.75
C GLY A 189 2.78 16.96 0.61
N SER A 190 3.84 17.76 0.67
CA SER A 190 5.00 17.67 -0.22
C SER A 190 5.96 16.58 0.23
N GLY A 191 6.90 16.22 -0.62
CA GLY A 191 7.90 15.23 -0.26
C GLY A 191 8.85 14.86 -1.38
N ARG A 192 9.63 13.83 -1.14
CA ARG A 192 10.47 13.18 -2.14
C ARG A 192 10.18 11.68 -2.09
N LEU A 193 10.00 11.09 -3.25
CA LEU A 193 9.83 9.66 -3.41
C LEU A 193 11.01 9.12 -4.21
N ARG A 194 11.60 8.05 -3.71
CA ARG A 194 12.53 7.23 -4.45
C ARG A 194 11.93 5.84 -4.62
N VAL A 195 11.88 5.36 -5.86
CA VAL A 195 11.46 4.00 -6.18
C VAL A 195 12.58 3.27 -6.90
N THR A 196 12.96 2.12 -6.37
CA THR A 196 13.87 1.19 -7.03
C THR A 196 13.08 -0.06 -7.41
N VAL A 197 12.99 -0.35 -8.70
CA VAL A 197 12.40 -1.60 -9.20
C VAL A 197 13.53 -2.60 -9.42
N HIS A 198 13.48 -3.73 -8.74
CA HIS A 198 14.47 -4.80 -8.89
C HIS A 198 14.13 -5.71 -10.07
N PRO A 199 15.08 -6.52 -10.56
CA PRO A 199 14.80 -7.55 -11.56
C PRO A 199 13.62 -8.43 -11.14
N ASP A 200 12.78 -8.78 -12.11
CA ASP A 200 11.69 -9.72 -11.88
C ASP A 200 12.21 -11.04 -11.30
N VAL A 201 11.52 -11.52 -10.29
CA VAL A 201 11.71 -12.87 -9.77
C VAL A 201 10.53 -13.75 -10.20
N TYR A 202 10.83 -15.03 -10.43
CA TYR A 202 9.88 -15.99 -10.95
C TYR A 202 9.78 -17.18 -10.00
N PRO A 203 8.59 -17.76 -9.80
CA PRO A 203 8.42 -18.95 -8.96
C PRO A 203 9.12 -20.19 -9.55
N ASN A 204 9.23 -20.26 -10.88
CA ASN A 204 9.71 -21.42 -11.61
C ASN A 204 10.21 -21.03 -13.02
N GLU A 205 10.94 -21.94 -13.66
CA GLU A 205 11.51 -21.74 -15.00
C GLU A 205 10.44 -21.59 -16.09
N GLU A 206 9.27 -22.21 -15.90
CA GLU A 206 8.16 -22.10 -16.85
C GLU A 206 7.63 -20.66 -16.92
N SER A 207 7.40 -20.02 -15.77
CA SER A 207 7.00 -18.62 -15.70
C SER A 207 8.10 -17.71 -16.24
N ALA A 208 9.37 -17.98 -15.90
CA ALA A 208 10.51 -17.22 -16.43
C ALA A 208 10.63 -17.30 -17.95
N ARG A 209 10.39 -18.48 -18.54
CA ARG A 209 10.32 -18.66 -20.00
C ARG A 209 9.14 -17.91 -20.59
N TYR A 210 7.96 -18.04 -20.01
CA TYR A 210 6.76 -17.37 -20.52
C TYR A 210 6.94 -15.86 -20.63
N TRP A 211 7.37 -15.20 -19.55
CA TRP A 211 7.51 -13.75 -19.51
C TRP A 211 8.70 -13.23 -20.33
N ARG A 212 9.69 -14.08 -20.64
CA ARG A 212 10.71 -13.76 -21.66
C ARG A 212 10.14 -13.76 -23.08
N GLU A 213 9.22 -14.68 -23.38
CA GLU A 213 8.56 -14.78 -24.69
C GLU A 213 7.44 -13.75 -24.86
N HIS A 214 6.85 -13.29 -23.76
CA HIS A 214 5.73 -12.33 -23.71
C HIS A 214 6.13 -11.09 -22.90
N PRO A 215 7.14 -10.33 -23.37
CA PRO A 215 7.60 -9.17 -22.64
C PRO A 215 6.46 -8.14 -22.56
N MET A 216 6.07 -7.81 -21.34
CA MET A 216 5.26 -6.63 -21.10
C MET A 216 6.12 -5.38 -21.34
N PRO A 217 5.50 -4.22 -21.65
CA PRO A 217 6.20 -2.94 -21.58
C PRO A 217 6.62 -2.69 -20.13
N SER A 218 7.80 -3.19 -19.79
CA SER A 218 8.52 -2.98 -18.55
C SER A 218 9.88 -2.43 -18.94
N PRO A 219 10.48 -1.50 -18.18
CA PRO A 219 11.85 -1.09 -18.44
C PRO A 219 12.73 -2.35 -18.49
N THR A 220 13.31 -2.66 -19.64
CA THR A 220 14.24 -3.78 -19.76
C THR A 220 15.50 -3.44 -18.96
N GLY A 221 15.85 -4.28 -18.00
CA GLY A 221 16.93 -4.04 -17.04
C GLY A 221 16.42 -3.40 -15.74
N THR A 222 17.27 -3.35 -14.69
CA THR A 222 16.97 -2.61 -13.46
C THR A 222 16.97 -1.11 -13.82
N PRO A 223 15.82 -0.43 -13.91
CA PRO A 223 15.85 1.00 -14.16
C PRO A 223 16.62 1.70 -13.03
N PRO A 224 17.34 2.80 -13.31
CA PRO A 224 17.91 3.59 -12.24
C PRO A 224 16.78 4.00 -11.27
N PRO A 225 17.08 4.19 -9.97
CA PRO A 225 16.09 4.66 -9.04
C PRO A 225 15.43 5.94 -9.56
N VAL A 226 14.11 5.95 -9.59
CA VAL A 226 13.33 7.13 -9.99
C VAL A 226 13.19 8.00 -8.77
N TYR A 227 13.63 9.25 -8.89
CA TYR A 227 13.43 10.28 -7.88
C TYR A 227 12.36 11.24 -8.36
N ASP A 228 11.29 11.34 -7.60
CA ASP A 228 10.23 12.29 -7.83
C ASP A 228 10.16 13.26 -6.66
N ASP A 229 10.42 14.53 -6.92
CA ASP A 229 10.05 15.61 -6.02
C ASP A 229 8.55 15.85 -6.16
N LEU A 230 7.85 15.61 -5.05
CA LEU A 230 6.39 15.61 -5.00
C LEU A 230 5.93 16.98 -4.50
N PRO A 231 5.16 17.73 -5.30
CA PRO A 231 4.65 19.03 -4.86
C PRO A 231 3.61 18.86 -3.76
N ALA A 232 3.25 19.98 -3.12
CA ALA A 232 2.23 20.01 -2.07
C ALA A 232 0.96 19.24 -2.48
N GLY A 233 0.45 18.43 -1.54
CA GLY A 233 -0.71 17.56 -1.72
C GLY A 233 -0.51 16.34 -2.64
N ARG A 234 0.70 16.04 -3.13
CA ARG A 234 0.96 14.87 -3.99
C ARG A 234 1.67 13.72 -3.29
N ALA A 235 2.35 13.97 -2.17
CA ALA A 235 3.15 12.94 -1.52
C ALA A 235 2.36 12.03 -0.57
N GLY A 236 1.25 12.51 -0.03
CA GLY A 236 0.47 11.75 0.93
C GLY A 236 -0.67 12.55 1.57
N PRO A 237 -1.41 11.93 2.49
CA PRO A 237 -2.53 12.55 3.18
C PRO A 237 -2.12 13.72 4.07
N THR A 238 -2.57 14.94 3.77
CA THR A 238 -2.29 16.19 4.52
C THR A 238 -2.91 16.28 5.92
N ARG A 239 -3.31 15.14 6.50
CA ARG A 239 -3.96 15.08 7.80
C ARG A 239 -2.99 14.55 8.83
N THR A 240 -2.91 15.22 9.96
CA THR A 240 -2.24 14.69 11.15
C THR A 240 -2.96 13.42 11.61
N MET A 241 -2.17 12.41 11.99
CA MET A 241 -2.73 11.18 12.53
C MET A 241 -3.41 11.46 13.88
N PRO A 242 -4.68 11.09 14.07
CA PRO A 242 -5.37 11.32 15.33
C PRO A 242 -4.82 10.40 16.44
N THR A 243 -4.77 10.93 17.66
CA THR A 243 -4.41 10.18 18.87
C THR A 243 -5.65 9.70 19.64
N ASP A 244 -6.79 10.36 19.47
CA ASP A 244 -8.07 9.94 20.05
C ASP A 244 -8.56 8.61 19.42
N PRO A 245 -8.97 7.61 20.22
CA PRO A 245 -9.41 6.32 19.69
C PRO A 245 -10.61 6.37 18.73
N ALA A 246 -11.57 7.26 18.95
CA ALA A 246 -12.75 7.36 18.08
C ALA A 246 -12.38 8.00 16.75
N ALA A 247 -11.59 9.07 16.77
CA ALA A 247 -11.04 9.69 15.57
C ALA A 247 -10.13 8.71 14.81
N LEU A 248 -9.33 7.91 15.50
CA LEU A 248 -8.48 6.88 14.89
C LEU A 248 -9.29 5.80 14.18
N ARG A 249 -10.41 5.34 14.74
CA ARG A 249 -11.32 4.42 14.05
C ARG A 249 -11.85 5.02 12.73
N VAL A 250 -12.28 6.28 12.76
CA VAL A 250 -12.74 6.98 11.55
C VAL A 250 -11.62 7.11 10.52
N PHE A 251 -10.40 7.39 11.00
CA PHE A 251 -9.22 7.59 10.17
C PHE A 251 -8.74 6.31 9.48
N VAL A 252 -8.72 5.20 10.20
CA VAL A 252 -8.44 3.86 9.68
C VAL A 252 -9.53 3.44 8.67
N GLY A 253 -10.78 3.82 8.92
CA GLY A 253 -11.90 3.59 8.01
C GLY A 253 -12.62 2.26 8.25
N ARG A 254 -13.49 1.90 7.31
CA ARG A 254 -14.40 0.74 7.43
C ARG A 254 -13.73 -0.62 7.33
N ASP A 255 -12.54 -0.64 6.75
CA ASP A 255 -11.73 -1.84 6.53
C ASP A 255 -10.42 -1.62 7.29
N PRO A 256 -10.35 -2.09 8.56
CA PRO A 256 -9.23 -1.75 9.42
C PRO A 256 -7.90 -2.32 8.98
N VAL A 257 -7.91 -3.49 8.33
CA VAL A 257 -6.68 -4.14 7.83
C VAL A 257 -6.08 -3.31 6.70
N ARG A 258 -6.87 -2.98 5.68
CA ARG A 258 -6.41 -2.11 4.58
C ARG A 258 -6.08 -0.70 5.05
N GLY A 259 -6.89 -0.16 5.97
CA GLY A 259 -6.66 1.14 6.58
C GLY A 259 -5.29 1.22 7.24
N LEU A 260 -4.98 0.25 8.10
CA LEU A 260 -3.68 0.14 8.77
C LEU A 260 -2.52 0.02 7.77
N ARG A 261 -2.65 -0.83 6.74
CA ARG A 261 -1.63 -0.96 5.68
C ARG A 261 -1.32 0.40 5.02
N ASN A 262 -2.37 1.16 4.71
CA ASN A 262 -2.23 2.49 4.11
C ASN A 262 -1.53 3.45 5.07
N LEU A 263 -1.85 3.42 6.37
CA LEU A 263 -1.22 4.31 7.35
C LEU A 263 0.28 4.10 7.46
N TYR A 264 0.72 2.85 7.56
CA TYR A 264 2.15 2.53 7.61
C TYR A 264 2.91 2.89 6.32
N GLY A 265 2.20 3.15 5.21
CA GLY A 265 2.79 3.67 3.98
C GLY A 265 3.11 5.17 4.00
N TYR A 266 2.63 5.93 4.99
CA TYR A 266 2.75 7.39 5.06
C TYR A 266 3.17 7.95 6.42
N TYR A 267 2.96 7.21 7.51
CA TYR A 267 3.16 7.70 8.88
C TYR A 267 4.18 6.86 9.65
N ALA A 268 5.06 7.54 10.40
CA ALA A 268 5.75 6.94 11.54
C ALA A 268 4.72 6.85 12.68
N VAL A 269 4.07 5.70 12.80
CA VAL A 269 2.91 5.54 13.68
C VAL A 269 3.34 5.57 15.13
N ALA A 270 3.05 6.65 15.86
CA ALA A 270 3.35 6.79 17.29
C ALA A 270 2.72 5.70 18.18
N ARG A 271 3.34 5.43 19.34
CA ARG A 271 2.92 4.37 20.28
C ARG A 271 1.43 4.32 20.61
N ASP A 272 0.82 5.45 20.96
CA ASP A 272 -0.60 5.50 21.31
C ASP A 272 -1.50 5.13 20.13
N ALA A 273 -1.13 5.55 18.93
CA ALA A 273 -1.83 5.17 17.71
C ALA A 273 -1.63 3.69 17.38
N ARG A 274 -0.43 3.12 17.59
CA ARG A 274 -0.20 1.66 17.45
C ARG A 274 -1.07 0.87 18.43
N ALA A 275 -1.12 1.26 19.69
CA ALA A 275 -1.99 0.64 20.69
C ALA A 275 -3.47 0.78 20.31
N GLY A 276 -3.89 1.95 19.84
CA GLY A 276 -5.24 2.18 19.34
C GLY A 276 -5.59 1.27 18.15
N MET A 277 -4.69 1.14 17.19
CA MET A 277 -4.85 0.27 16.02
C MET A 277 -4.98 -1.21 16.40
N LEU A 278 -4.16 -1.70 17.32
CA LEU A 278 -4.27 -3.09 17.80
C LEU A 278 -5.61 -3.34 18.51
N ARG A 279 -6.14 -2.37 19.26
CA ARG A 279 -7.49 -2.46 19.84
C ARG A 279 -8.58 -2.43 18.77
N ILE A 280 -8.41 -1.66 17.69
CA ILE A 280 -9.34 -1.66 16.55
C ILE A 280 -9.34 -3.03 15.88
N LEU A 281 -8.16 -3.60 15.60
CA LEU A 281 -8.04 -4.95 15.04
C LEU A 281 -8.64 -6.01 15.97
N ALA A 282 -8.46 -5.87 17.29
CA ALA A 282 -9.06 -6.79 18.26
C ALA A 282 -10.59 -6.87 18.21
N ASP A 283 -11.24 -5.84 17.67
CA ASP A 283 -12.69 -5.76 17.51
C ASP A 283 -13.16 -6.23 16.12
N VAL A 284 -12.24 -6.53 15.19
CA VAL A 284 -12.59 -7.02 13.85
C VAL A 284 -12.99 -8.50 13.94
N PRO A 285 -14.23 -8.85 13.55
CA PRO A 285 -14.65 -10.25 13.51
C PRO A 285 -13.79 -11.06 12.54
N GLY A 286 -13.42 -12.27 12.95
CA GLY A 286 -12.66 -13.19 12.11
C GLY A 286 -11.15 -12.98 12.11
N ILE A 287 -10.60 -12.01 12.85
CA ILE A 287 -9.15 -11.95 13.05
C ILE A 287 -8.68 -13.11 13.94
N ALA A 288 -7.80 -13.92 13.38
CA ALA A 288 -7.20 -15.08 14.01
C ALA A 288 -5.78 -14.79 14.48
N TRP A 289 -5.43 -15.30 15.66
CA TRP A 289 -4.11 -15.20 16.26
C TRP A 289 -3.23 -16.34 15.74
N ARG A 290 -2.23 -16.00 14.94
CA ARG A 290 -1.35 -16.96 14.29
C ARG A 290 -0.08 -17.25 15.08
N GLY A 291 0.11 -16.57 16.20
CA GLY A 291 1.19 -16.82 17.15
C GLY A 291 2.50 -16.15 16.75
N GLU A 292 3.59 -16.65 17.31
CA GLU A 292 4.94 -16.18 17.00
C GLU A 292 5.34 -16.59 15.58
N THR A 293 6.07 -15.72 14.91
CA THR A 293 6.62 -15.96 13.57
C THR A 293 7.93 -15.20 13.39
N THR A 294 8.61 -15.42 12.27
CA THR A 294 9.74 -14.62 11.81
C THR A 294 9.39 -14.07 10.43
N ASP A 295 9.45 -12.75 10.26
CA ASP A 295 9.17 -12.13 8.97
C ASP A 295 10.28 -12.41 7.94
N ARG A 296 10.06 -11.99 6.69
CA ARG A 296 11.03 -12.21 5.61
C ARG A 296 12.32 -11.40 5.73
N ALA A 297 12.37 -10.42 6.64
CA ALA A 297 13.58 -9.70 6.99
C ALA A 297 14.34 -10.35 8.15
N GLY A 298 13.89 -11.52 8.64
CA GLY A 298 14.50 -12.24 9.75
C GLY A 298 14.16 -11.67 11.14
N ARG A 299 13.12 -10.83 11.24
CA ARG A 299 12.69 -10.20 12.48
C ARG A 299 11.61 -11.05 13.15
N GLY A 300 11.78 -11.33 14.44
CA GLY A 300 10.74 -11.99 15.24
C GLY A 300 9.49 -11.12 15.35
N GLY A 301 8.32 -11.75 15.26
CA GLY A 301 7.04 -11.06 15.20
C GLY A 301 5.89 -11.88 15.75
N ILE A 302 4.75 -11.22 15.92
CA ILE A 302 3.45 -11.83 16.19
C ILE A 302 2.61 -11.71 14.92
N ALA A 303 2.14 -12.85 14.41
CA ALA A 303 1.24 -12.89 13.28
C ALA A 303 -0.22 -12.91 13.71
N VAL A 304 -1.04 -12.15 12.99
CA VAL A 304 -2.50 -12.29 12.96
C VAL A 304 -2.95 -12.37 11.50
N SER A 305 -4.12 -12.94 11.26
CA SER A 305 -4.68 -12.98 9.92
C SER A 305 -6.16 -12.69 9.89
N VAL A 306 -6.65 -12.26 8.73
CA VAL A 306 -8.07 -12.26 8.38
C VAL A 306 -8.27 -13.04 7.09
N GLU A 307 -9.35 -13.81 7.01
CA GLU A 307 -9.77 -14.45 5.77
C GLU A 307 -10.74 -13.53 5.04
N THR A 308 -10.55 -13.41 3.73
CA THR A 308 -11.49 -12.77 2.80
C THR A 308 -12.03 -13.84 1.84
N ASP A 309 -12.94 -13.46 0.94
CA ASP A 309 -13.48 -14.40 -0.05
C ASP A 309 -12.42 -14.90 -1.06
N THR A 310 -11.32 -14.17 -1.23
CA THR A 310 -10.31 -14.43 -2.26
C THR A 310 -8.91 -14.69 -1.72
N ALA A 311 -8.64 -14.30 -0.48
CA ALA A 311 -7.30 -14.35 0.09
C ALA A 311 -7.29 -14.38 1.61
N ARG A 312 -6.20 -14.89 2.17
CA ARG A 312 -5.79 -14.68 3.55
C ARG A 312 -4.84 -13.49 3.61
N GLU A 313 -5.17 -12.48 4.41
CA GLU A 313 -4.23 -11.41 4.74
C GLU A 313 -3.58 -11.69 6.09
N VAL A 314 -2.25 -11.65 6.12
CA VAL A 314 -1.41 -11.87 7.31
C VAL A 314 -0.70 -10.56 7.65
N LEU A 315 -0.78 -10.15 8.91
CA LEU A 315 -0.06 -9.00 9.45
C LEU A 315 0.91 -9.49 10.52
N VAL A 316 2.17 -9.05 10.44
CA VAL A 316 3.20 -9.37 11.44
C VAL A 316 3.57 -8.09 12.19
N PHE A 317 3.41 -8.12 13.51
CA PHE A 317 3.75 -7.01 14.41
C PHE A 317 4.99 -7.33 15.24
N ASP A 318 5.79 -6.31 15.53
CA ASP A 318 6.84 -6.40 16.54
C ASP A 318 6.19 -6.62 17.92
N PRO A 319 6.55 -7.69 18.66
CA PRO A 319 5.89 -8.05 19.92
C PRO A 319 6.10 -7.03 21.03
N ARG A 320 7.13 -6.18 20.92
CA ARG A 320 7.50 -5.24 21.98
C ARG A 320 6.90 -3.86 21.73
N THR A 321 6.88 -3.42 20.48
CA THR A 321 6.57 -2.05 20.09
C THR A 321 5.25 -1.94 19.34
N GLY A 322 4.71 -3.04 18.82
CA GLY A 322 3.46 -3.07 18.05
C GLY A 322 3.60 -2.47 16.65
N VAL A 323 4.83 -2.25 16.19
CA VAL A 323 5.13 -1.77 14.83
C VAL A 323 4.77 -2.87 13.84
N LEU A 324 4.02 -2.54 12.79
CA LEU A 324 3.79 -3.44 11.67
C LEU A 324 5.12 -3.68 10.94
N LEU A 325 5.56 -4.93 10.89
CA LEU A 325 6.81 -5.36 10.26
C LEU A 325 6.57 -5.83 8.82
N MET A 326 5.45 -6.55 8.62
CA MET A 326 5.12 -7.17 7.33
C MET A 326 3.61 -7.27 7.15
N TRP A 327 3.20 -7.19 5.89
CA TRP A 327 1.90 -7.63 5.41
C TRP A 327 2.11 -8.65 4.28
N ASP A 328 1.35 -9.75 4.31
CA ASP A 328 1.33 -10.81 3.30
C ASP A 328 -0.12 -11.05 2.87
N GLU A 329 -0.37 -11.21 1.58
CA GLU A 329 -1.66 -11.57 0.99
C GLU A 329 -1.47 -12.89 0.25
N VAL A 330 -2.11 -13.93 0.76
CA VAL A 330 -2.04 -15.29 0.21
C VAL A 330 -3.34 -15.56 -0.53
N SER A 331 -3.27 -15.73 -1.83
CA SER A 331 -4.46 -16.04 -2.63
C SER A 331 -4.98 -17.44 -2.33
N HIS A 332 -6.29 -17.58 -2.17
CA HIS A 332 -6.94 -18.89 -2.05
C HIS A 332 -7.00 -19.64 -3.38
N GLU A 333 -7.09 -18.93 -4.51
CA GLU A 333 -7.18 -19.55 -5.84
C GLU A 333 -5.86 -20.16 -6.27
N GLN A 334 -4.76 -19.43 -6.07
CA GLN A 334 -3.43 -19.85 -6.50
C GLN A 334 -2.61 -20.53 -5.39
N ASP A 335 -3.09 -20.53 -4.15
CA ASP A 335 -2.39 -21.06 -2.95
C ASP A 335 -0.93 -20.55 -2.84
N THR A 336 -0.74 -19.27 -3.16
CA THR A 336 0.57 -18.60 -3.20
C THR A 336 0.42 -17.16 -2.73
N VAL A 337 1.53 -16.57 -2.31
CA VAL A 337 1.59 -15.14 -2.01
C VAL A 337 1.32 -14.34 -3.29
N ALA A 338 0.28 -13.51 -3.25
CA ALA A 338 -0.09 -12.56 -4.29
C ALA A 338 0.50 -11.17 -4.02
N GLY A 339 0.68 -10.80 -2.75
CA GLY A 339 1.26 -9.53 -2.34
C GLY A 339 2.03 -9.67 -1.04
N CYS A 340 3.18 -9.01 -0.94
CA CYS A 340 3.94 -8.91 0.29
C CYS A 340 4.51 -7.50 0.41
N THR A 341 4.49 -6.91 1.60
CA THR A 341 5.19 -5.66 1.91
C THR A 341 5.92 -5.80 3.23
N LEU A 342 7.23 -5.52 3.21
CA LEU A 342 8.05 -5.36 4.39
C LEU A 342 8.19 -3.88 4.71
N TYR A 343 7.93 -3.52 5.96
CA TYR A 343 8.17 -2.20 6.51
C TYR A 343 9.53 -2.21 7.18
N LEU A 344 10.53 -1.73 6.45
CA LEU A 344 11.94 -1.85 6.83
C LEU A 344 12.33 -0.78 7.84
N ARG A 345 11.80 0.42 7.67
CA ARG A 345 12.11 1.56 8.51
C ARG A 345 11.03 2.63 8.45
N SER A 346 10.83 3.31 9.56
CA SER A 346 10.02 4.52 9.63
C SER A 346 10.59 5.46 10.69
N GLY A 347 10.33 6.77 10.56
CA GLY A 347 10.64 7.74 11.60
C GLY A 347 10.58 9.18 11.11
N HIS A 348 11.20 10.10 11.84
CA HIS A 348 11.29 11.50 11.45
C HIS A 348 12.73 11.91 11.12
N THR A 349 12.89 12.84 10.17
CA THR A 349 14.20 13.32 9.70
C THR A 349 14.13 14.78 9.25
N ASP A 350 15.25 15.48 9.34
CA ASP A 350 15.44 16.85 8.85
C ASP A 350 15.80 16.92 7.36
N GLN A 351 16.14 15.79 6.75
CA GLN A 351 16.65 15.72 5.39
C GLN A 351 15.80 14.81 4.52
N THR A 352 15.58 15.23 3.27
CA THR A 352 15.19 14.33 2.18
C THR A 352 16.44 13.61 1.70
N GLY A 353 16.36 12.32 1.39
CA GLY A 353 17.50 11.54 0.89
C GLY A 353 18.13 12.22 -0.33
N THR A 354 19.45 12.16 -0.46
CA THR A 354 20.23 12.85 -1.52
C THR A 354 20.00 12.25 -2.90
#